data_AF-A0A131Y773-F1
#
_entry.id   AF-A0A131Y773-F1
#
_cell.length_a   1.000
_cell.length_b   1.000
_cell.length_c   1.000
_cell.angle_alpha   90.00
_cell.angle_beta   90.00
_cell.angle_gamma   90.00
#
_symmetry.space_group_name_H-M   'P 1'
#
loop_
_entity.id
_entity.type
_entity.pdbx_description
1 polymer ?
#
loop_
_entity_poly.entity_id
_entity_poly.type
_entity_poly.pdbx_seq_one_letter_code
_entity_poly.pdbx_strand_id
1 'polypeptide(L)'
;MPIKPTVESFFFTLHCGVLPVKAWLEEKGIYVPWTVNCLLCKKPETVEHVFIDAVFYWDILQRTLKKDLPITSQGIRFLSVENDDGIPYDMFMVLGLHSIWTTRMAVRHADVNVRSVRGNFIESVAYMREVYRTLPVPPDWMPLLDELMSMKRF
;
A
#
# COMPACT_ATOMS: atom_id res chain seq x y z
N MET A 1 12.11 -10.91 3.86
CA MET A 1 11.25 -10.79 2.68
C MET A 1 11.92 -9.77 1.76
N PRO A 2 12.14 -10.03 0.46
CA PRO A 2 12.95 -9.15 -0.38
C PRO A 2 12.20 -7.87 -0.83
N ILE A 3 11.58 -7.15 0.10
CA ILE A 3 10.90 -5.88 -0.17
C ILE A 3 11.88 -4.71 -0.09
N LYS A 4 11.55 -3.60 -0.76
CA LYS A 4 12.40 -2.39 -0.70
C LYS A 4 12.44 -1.84 0.74
N PRO A 5 13.59 -1.33 1.24
CA PRO A 5 13.69 -0.76 2.59
C PRO A 5 12.69 0.38 2.89
N THR A 6 12.25 1.10 1.86
CA THR A 6 11.22 2.14 1.98
C THR A 6 9.86 1.58 2.39
N VAL A 7 9.51 0.38 1.91
CA VAL A 7 8.28 -0.32 2.25
C VAL A 7 8.33 -0.80 3.70
N GLU A 8 9.48 -1.33 4.14
CA GLU A 8 9.69 -1.74 5.54
C GLU A 8 9.57 -0.56 6.50
N SER A 9 10.24 0.55 6.17
CA SER A 9 10.19 1.77 6.98
C SER A 9 8.77 2.33 7.06
N PHE A 10 8.06 2.35 5.93
CA PHE A 10 6.65 2.72 5.88
C PHE A 10 5.80 1.83 6.78
N PHE A 11 5.93 0.50 6.66
CA PHE A 11 5.14 -0.43 7.44
C PHE A 11 5.39 -0.29 8.94
N PHE A 12 6.65 -0.10 9.33
CA PHE A 12 7.00 0.18 10.73
C PHE A 12 6.27 1.43 11.26
N THR A 13 6.28 2.53 10.50
CA THR A 13 5.57 3.76 10.91
C THR A 13 4.05 3.57 10.98
N LEU A 14 3.48 2.81 10.04
CA LEU A 14 2.06 2.47 10.03
C LEU A 14 1.68 1.61 11.25
N HIS A 15 2.46 0.57 11.52
CA HIS A 15 2.25 -0.36 12.63
C HIS A 15 2.34 0.33 13.99
N CYS A 16 3.34 1.20 14.17
CA CYS A 16 3.51 1.99 15.38
C CYS A 16 2.45 3.11 15.54
N GLY A 17 1.61 3.36 14.53
CA GLY A 17 0.61 4.43 14.58
C GLY A 17 1.23 5.84 14.52
N VAL A 18 2.40 5.97 13.90
CA VAL A 18 3.15 7.23 13.76
C VAL A 18 3.23 7.69 12.31
N LEU A 19 2.39 7.13 11.44
CA LEU A 19 2.28 7.57 10.06
C LEU A 19 1.80 9.03 10.03
N PRO A 20 2.48 9.95 9.31
CA PRO A 20 2.24 11.39 9.38
C PRO A 20 1.01 11.82 8.57
N VAL A 21 -0.14 11.22 8.87
CA VAL A 21 -1.47 11.64 8.41
C VAL A 21 -1.82 12.98 9.04
N LYS A 22 -2.73 13.75 8.42
CA LYS A 22 -3.01 15.12 8.86
C LYS A 22 -3.47 15.22 10.30
N ALA A 23 -4.36 14.33 10.73
CA ALA A 23 -4.84 14.32 12.11
C ALA A 23 -3.71 14.05 13.13
N TRP A 24 -2.79 13.14 12.78
CA TRP A 24 -1.62 12.85 13.63
C TRP A 24 -0.67 14.05 13.71
N LEU A 25 -0.43 14.74 12.59
CA LEU A 25 0.43 15.92 12.55
C LEU A 25 -0.13 17.06 13.42
N GLU A 26 -1.44 17.31 13.34
CA GLU A 26 -2.12 18.29 14.20
C GLU A 26 -2.01 17.93 15.68
N GLU A 27 -2.21 16.66 16.03
CA GLU A 27 -2.05 16.16 17.42
C GLU A 27 -0.63 16.38 17.94
N LYS A 28 0.39 16.28 17.09
CA LYS A 28 1.80 16.54 17.44
C LYS A 28 2.21 18.01 17.36
N GLY A 29 1.26 18.92 17.09
CA GLY A 29 1.54 20.36 16.97
C GLY A 29 2.34 20.73 15.72
N ILE A 30 2.41 19.84 14.73
CA ILE A 30 3.07 20.10 13.45
C ILE A 30 2.08 20.83 12.55
N TYR A 31 2.53 21.94 11.96
CA TYR A 31 1.70 22.74 11.06
C TYR A 31 1.23 21.93 9.85
N VAL A 32 -0.09 21.86 9.66
CA VAL A 32 -0.73 21.26 8.47
C VAL A 32 -1.38 22.39 7.66
N PRO A 33 -0.92 22.65 6.42
CA PRO A 33 -1.55 23.65 5.58
C PRO A 33 -3.03 23.33 5.30
N TRP A 34 -3.84 24.39 5.19
CA TRP A 34 -5.26 24.35 4.79
C TRP A 34 -6.19 23.70 5.81
N THR A 35 -6.40 22.39 5.72
CA THR A 35 -7.35 21.66 6.55
C THR A 35 -6.84 20.25 6.82
N VAL A 36 -7.08 19.82 8.05
CA VAL A 36 -6.86 18.44 8.51
C VAL A 36 -7.91 17.46 8.02
N ASN A 37 -9.00 17.98 7.43
CA ASN A 37 -10.10 17.16 6.98
C ASN A 37 -9.78 16.43 5.67
N CYS A 38 -10.30 15.22 5.55
CA CYS A 38 -10.32 14.46 4.31
C CYS A 38 -11.20 15.19 3.27
N LEU A 39 -10.74 15.20 2.02
CA LEU A 39 -11.41 15.90 0.93
C LEU A 39 -12.82 15.34 0.66
N LEU A 40 -12.98 14.02 0.81
CA LEU A 40 -14.21 13.27 0.51
C LEU A 40 -15.25 13.39 1.63
N CYS A 41 -14.90 13.00 2.86
CA CYS A 41 -15.87 12.90 3.96
C CYS A 41 -15.96 14.16 4.86
N LYS A 42 -15.06 15.13 4.68
CA LYS A 42 -14.96 16.37 5.49
C LYS A 42 -14.72 16.15 6.99
N LYS A 43 -14.31 14.96 7.41
CA LYS A 43 -13.87 14.63 8.79
C LYS A 43 -12.34 14.62 8.87
N PRO A 44 -11.73 14.71 10.08
CA PRO A 44 -10.28 14.61 10.24
C PRO A 44 -9.71 13.38 9.53
N GLU A 45 -8.68 13.58 8.71
CA GLU A 45 -8.08 12.53 7.90
C GLU A 45 -7.25 11.57 8.77
N THR A 46 -7.82 10.41 9.04
CA THR A 46 -7.18 9.29 9.75
C THR A 46 -6.54 8.29 8.77
N VAL A 47 -5.78 7.33 9.29
CA VAL A 47 -5.22 6.19 8.54
C VAL A 47 -6.29 5.46 7.72
N GLU A 48 -7.46 5.23 8.30
CA GLU A 48 -8.59 4.59 7.62
C GLU A 48 -9.02 5.38 6.38
N HIS A 49 -9.21 6.70 6.51
CA HIS A 49 -9.54 7.53 5.36
C HIS A 49 -8.44 7.46 4.29
N VAL A 50 -7.17 7.46 4.70
CA VAL A 50 -6.05 7.42 3.75
C VAL A 50 -6.10 6.19 2.84
N PHE A 51 -6.35 5.02 3.41
CA PHE A 51 -6.23 3.73 2.73
C PHE A 51 -7.56 3.16 2.22
N ILE A 52 -8.69 3.45 2.88
CA ILE A 52 -10.02 2.99 2.46
C ILE A 52 -10.49 3.75 1.21
N ASP A 53 -10.10 5.02 1.04
CA ASP A 53 -10.45 5.83 -0.15
C ASP A 53 -10.02 5.18 -1.48
N ALA A 54 -9.07 4.24 -1.46
CA ALA A 54 -8.58 3.51 -2.63
C ALA A 54 -9.43 2.26 -2.98
N VAL A 55 -10.76 2.30 -2.75
CA VAL A 55 -11.68 1.14 -2.92
C VAL A 55 -11.53 0.43 -4.27
N PHE A 56 -11.47 1.18 -5.38
CA PHE A 56 -11.34 0.59 -6.71
C PHE A 56 -10.02 -0.16 -6.90
N TYR A 57 -8.93 0.35 -6.33
CA TYR A 57 -7.65 -0.33 -6.37
C TYR A 57 -7.69 -1.63 -5.56
N TRP A 58 -8.29 -1.60 -4.36
CA TRP A 58 -8.45 -2.79 -3.54
C TRP A 58 -9.33 -3.85 -4.18
N ASP A 59 -10.44 -3.46 -4.81
CA ASP A 59 -11.33 -4.39 -5.51
C ASP A 59 -10.60 -5.08 -6.67
N ILE A 60 -9.84 -4.33 -7.47
CA ILE A 60 -9.04 -4.92 -8.55
C ILE A 60 -7.96 -5.85 -7.99
N LEU A 61 -7.22 -5.43 -6.95
CA LEU A 61 -6.17 -6.24 -6.34
C LEU A 61 -6.72 -7.56 -5.77
N GLN A 62 -7.81 -7.51 -5.01
CA GLN A 62 -8.44 -8.68 -4.42
C GLN A 62 -8.97 -9.65 -5.48
N ARG A 63 -9.55 -9.13 -6.59
CA ARG A 63 -9.97 -9.95 -7.72
C ARG A 63 -8.80 -10.61 -8.46
N THR A 64 -7.67 -9.89 -8.59
CA THR A 64 -6.45 -10.46 -9.18
C THR A 64 -5.85 -11.55 -8.29
N LEU A 65 -5.80 -11.32 -6.98
CA LEU A 65 -5.28 -12.30 -6.01
C LEU A 65 -6.25 -13.45 -5.71
N LYS A 66 -7.53 -13.30 -6.07
CA LYS A 66 -8.65 -14.18 -5.66
C LYS A 66 -8.69 -14.39 -4.14
N LYS A 67 -8.30 -13.38 -3.36
CA LYS A 67 -8.18 -13.40 -1.91
C LYS A 67 -8.80 -12.13 -1.33
N ASP A 68 -9.57 -12.28 -0.27
CA ASP A 68 -10.10 -11.16 0.50
C ASP A 68 -8.99 -10.57 1.37
N LEU A 69 -8.78 -9.26 1.28
CA LEU A 69 -7.79 -8.54 2.06
C LEU A 69 -8.52 -7.73 3.14
N PRO A 70 -8.11 -7.83 4.42
CA PRO A 70 -8.83 -7.17 5.51
C PRO A 70 -8.54 -5.65 5.50
N ILE A 71 -9.34 -4.88 4.74
CA ILE A 71 -9.26 -3.41 4.69
C ILE A 71 -9.99 -2.78 5.88
N THR A 72 -9.68 -3.26 7.09
CA THR A 72 -10.12 -2.69 8.37
C THR A 72 -8.96 -1.98 9.05
N SER A 73 -9.23 -1.14 10.04
CA SER A 73 -8.20 -0.46 10.83
C SER A 73 -7.14 -1.41 11.39
N GLN A 74 -7.60 -2.53 11.97
CA GLN A 74 -6.72 -3.56 12.50
C GLN A 74 -6.02 -4.35 11.38
N GLY A 75 -6.74 -4.71 10.31
CA GLY A 75 -6.16 -5.44 9.20
C GLY A 75 -5.04 -4.66 8.50
N ILE A 76 -5.24 -3.36 8.26
CA ILE A 76 -4.22 -2.48 7.67
C ILE A 76 -3.00 -2.35 8.59
N ARG A 77 -3.22 -2.23 9.90
CA ARG A 77 -2.13 -2.01 10.88
C ARG A 77 -1.29 -3.26 11.14
N PHE A 78 -1.90 -4.43 11.10
CA PHE A 78 -1.27 -5.70 11.48
C PHE A 78 -1.06 -6.67 10.31
N LEU A 79 -1.52 -6.33 9.10
CA LEU A 79 -1.52 -7.21 7.93
C LEU A 79 -2.12 -8.58 8.28
N SER A 80 -3.32 -8.58 8.88
CA SER A 80 -3.97 -9.78 9.42
C SER A 80 -4.57 -10.68 8.32
N VAL A 81 -3.79 -10.98 7.29
CA VAL A 81 -4.14 -11.83 6.17
C VAL A 81 -3.38 -13.16 6.28
N GLU A 82 -4.08 -14.25 6.01
CA GLU A 82 -3.48 -15.59 6.03
C GLU A 82 -2.70 -15.84 4.73
N ASN A 83 -1.48 -16.34 4.89
CA ASN A 83 -0.59 -16.73 3.80
C ASN A 83 -0.86 -18.19 3.41
N ASP A 84 -1.87 -18.40 2.56
CA ASP A 84 -2.27 -19.73 2.10
C ASP A 84 -1.28 -20.27 1.05
N ASP A 85 -1.04 -21.58 1.04
CA ASP A 85 -0.22 -22.28 0.04
C ASP A 85 1.19 -21.67 -0.16
N GLY A 86 1.73 -21.03 0.89
CA GLY A 86 3.04 -20.36 0.85
C GLY A 86 3.04 -19.03 0.08
N ILE A 87 1.88 -18.54 -0.36
CA ILE A 87 1.70 -17.26 -1.04
C ILE A 87 1.75 -16.14 0.02
N PRO A 88 2.68 -15.16 -0.11
CA PRO A 88 2.80 -14.07 0.84
C PRO A 88 1.78 -12.95 0.56
N TYR A 89 0.53 -13.16 0.96
CA TYR A 89 -0.54 -12.17 0.78
C TYR A 89 -0.32 -10.90 1.61
N ASP A 90 0.29 -11.03 2.78
CA ASP A 90 0.76 -9.92 3.62
C ASP A 90 1.70 -8.97 2.86
N MET A 91 2.61 -9.54 2.05
CA MET A 91 3.53 -8.81 1.19
C MET A 91 2.78 -8.02 0.13
N PHE A 92 1.82 -8.64 -0.56
CA PHE A 92 1.04 -7.93 -1.57
C PHE A 92 0.19 -6.81 -0.96
N MET A 93 -0.37 -7.06 0.23
CA MET A 93 -1.13 -6.07 0.99
C MET A 93 -0.25 -4.86 1.37
N VAL A 94 0.95 -5.08 1.92
CA VAL A 94 1.85 -3.97 2.31
C VAL A 94 2.38 -3.20 1.11
N LEU A 95 2.65 -3.87 -0.02
CA LEU A 95 3.03 -3.20 -1.26
C LEU A 95 1.90 -2.32 -1.79
N GLY A 96 0.64 -2.78 -1.68
CA GLY A 96 -0.53 -1.99 -2.04
C GLY A 96 -0.70 -0.76 -1.14
N LEU A 97 -0.60 -0.94 0.18
CA LEU A 97 -0.64 0.15 1.16
C LEU A 97 0.44 1.19 0.89
N HIS A 98 1.69 0.75 0.70
CA HIS A 98 2.80 1.64 0.39
C HIS A 98 2.54 2.41 -0.90
N SER A 99 2.02 1.75 -1.94
CA SER A 99 1.73 2.40 -3.23
C SER A 99 0.68 3.51 -3.12
N ILE A 100 -0.36 3.28 -2.31
CA ILE A 100 -1.38 4.30 -2.00
C ILE A 100 -0.73 5.48 -1.27
N TRP A 101 0.08 5.18 -0.25
CA TRP A 101 0.77 6.19 0.54
C TRP A 101 1.72 7.04 -0.31
N THR A 102 2.55 6.41 -1.13
CA THR A 102 3.50 7.10 -2.03
C THR A 102 2.76 8.05 -2.97
N THR A 103 1.69 7.60 -3.62
CA THR A 103 0.89 8.46 -4.52
C THR A 103 0.28 9.63 -3.76
N ARG A 104 -0.31 9.40 -2.57
CA ARG A 104 -0.90 10.49 -1.77
C ARG A 104 0.14 11.50 -1.30
N MET A 105 1.32 11.06 -0.88
CA MET A 105 2.39 11.97 -0.48
C MET A 105 2.92 12.79 -1.66
N ALA A 106 3.08 12.18 -2.84
CA ALA A 106 3.46 12.89 -4.05
C ALA A 106 2.45 14.00 -4.41
N VAL A 107 1.15 13.70 -4.33
CA VAL A 107 0.09 14.72 -4.52
C VAL A 107 0.19 15.82 -3.47
N ARG A 108 0.37 15.46 -2.20
CA ARG A 108 0.47 16.41 -1.08
C ARG A 108 1.68 17.34 -1.22
N HIS A 109 2.80 16.83 -1.72
CA HIS A 109 4.03 17.59 -1.93
C HIS A 109 4.06 18.34 -3.26
N ALA A 110 2.98 18.25 -4.06
CA ALA A 110 2.89 18.84 -5.39
C ALA A 110 4.04 18.39 -6.31
N ASP A 111 4.41 17.11 -6.24
CA ASP A 111 5.43 16.53 -7.10
C ASP A 111 5.01 16.66 -8.58
N VAL A 112 5.97 16.99 -9.45
CA VAL A 112 5.71 17.24 -10.89
C VAL A 112 5.19 15.98 -11.60
N ASN A 113 5.69 14.80 -11.22
CA ASN A 113 5.40 13.53 -11.87
C ASN A 113 4.75 12.54 -10.90
N VAL A 114 3.51 12.82 -10.48
CA VAL A 114 2.76 11.91 -9.61
C VAL A 114 2.43 10.62 -10.35
N ARG A 115 3.02 9.50 -9.88
CA ARG A 115 2.65 8.15 -10.36
C ARG A 115 1.33 7.72 -9.73
N SER A 116 0.52 7.01 -10.53
CA SER A 116 -0.70 6.38 -10.02
C SER A 116 -0.37 5.27 -9.02
N VAL A 117 -1.32 4.94 -8.14
CA VAL A 117 -1.20 3.84 -7.17
C VAL A 117 -0.80 2.54 -7.88
N ARG A 118 -1.49 2.23 -8.98
CA ARG A 118 -1.17 1.08 -9.85
C ARG A 118 0.28 1.14 -10.37
N GLY A 119 0.75 2.32 -10.79
CA GLY A 119 2.12 2.48 -11.30
C GLY A 119 3.17 2.17 -10.23
N ASN A 120 3.01 2.73 -9.02
CA ASN A 120 3.90 2.47 -7.88
C ASN A 120 3.87 0.99 -7.45
N PHE A 121 2.68 0.38 -7.50
CA PHE A 121 2.50 -1.04 -7.18
C PHE A 121 3.22 -1.94 -8.19
N ILE A 122 3.00 -1.73 -9.49
CA ILE A 122 3.63 -2.51 -10.56
C ILE A 122 5.14 -2.42 -10.51
N GLU A 123 5.70 -1.22 -10.25
CA GLU A 123 7.15 -1.07 -10.09
C GLU A 123 7.67 -1.87 -8.89
N SER A 124 6.93 -1.91 -7.80
CA SER A 124 7.30 -2.68 -6.62
C SER A 124 7.22 -4.18 -6.89
N VAL A 125 6.16 -4.66 -7.54
CA VAL A 125 6.01 -6.06 -7.96
C VAL A 125 7.10 -6.47 -8.97
N ALA A 126 7.43 -5.61 -9.92
CA ALA A 126 8.49 -5.85 -10.89
C ALA A 126 9.84 -6.02 -10.18
N TYR A 127 10.15 -5.15 -9.22
CA TYR A 127 11.33 -5.32 -8.37
C TYR A 127 11.32 -6.66 -7.64
N MET A 128 10.21 -7.04 -6.99
CA MET A 128 10.09 -8.33 -6.31
C MET A 128 10.35 -9.50 -7.26
N ARG A 129 9.75 -9.47 -8.45
CA ARG A 129 9.93 -10.52 -9.46
C ARG A 129 11.39 -10.68 -9.84
N GLU A 130 12.09 -9.58 -10.12
CA GLU A 130 13.51 -9.67 -10.46
C GLU A 130 14.34 -10.21 -9.29
N VAL A 131 14.03 -9.86 -8.04
CA VAL A 131 14.72 -10.45 -6.89
C VAL A 131 14.46 -11.95 -6.77
N TYR A 132 13.21 -12.40 -6.86
CA TYR A 132 12.87 -13.83 -6.79
C TYR A 132 13.46 -14.65 -7.96
N ARG A 133 13.63 -14.05 -9.14
CA ARG A 133 14.33 -14.68 -10.28
C ARG A 133 15.78 -15.03 -9.99
N THR A 134 16.42 -14.31 -9.07
CA THR A 134 17.81 -14.59 -8.69
C THR A 134 17.96 -15.76 -7.72
N LEU A 135 16.86 -16.29 -7.17
CA LEU A 135 16.93 -17.42 -6.26
C LEU A 135 17.27 -18.71 -7.03
N PRO A 136 18.05 -19.63 -6.44
CA PRO A 136 18.34 -20.94 -7.06
C PRO A 136 17.09 -21.76 -7.37
N VAL A 137 16.04 -21.60 -6.55
CA VAL A 137 14.74 -22.22 -6.75
C VAL A 137 13.69 -21.12 -6.58
N PRO A 138 13.08 -20.65 -7.68
CA PRO A 138 11.99 -19.67 -7.62
C PRO A 138 10.74 -20.24 -6.92
N PRO A 139 9.95 -19.42 -6.22
CA PRO A 139 8.70 -19.88 -5.60
C PRO A 139 7.64 -20.29 -6.64
N ASP A 140 6.83 -21.31 -6.34
CA ASP A 140 5.80 -21.83 -7.24
C ASP A 140 4.71 -20.78 -7.56
N TRP A 141 4.47 -19.85 -6.63
CA TRP A 141 3.51 -18.76 -6.81
C TRP A 141 4.04 -17.58 -7.62
N MET A 142 5.29 -17.63 -8.09
CA MET A 142 5.90 -16.55 -8.88
C MET A 142 5.09 -16.08 -10.10
N PRO A 143 4.36 -16.94 -10.85
CA PRO A 143 3.47 -16.49 -11.94
C PRO A 143 2.42 -15.46 -11.51
N LEU A 144 2.03 -15.44 -10.23
CA LEU A 144 1.12 -14.44 -9.66
C LEU A 144 1.70 -13.02 -9.77
N LEU A 145 3.03 -12.87 -9.73
CA LEU A 145 3.68 -11.56 -9.92
C LEU A 145 3.43 -11.03 -11.34
N ASP A 146 3.43 -11.90 -12.36
CA ASP A 146 3.12 -11.55 -13.74
C ASP A 146 1.65 -11.14 -13.91
N GLU A 147 0.72 -11.80 -13.22
CA GLU A 147 -0.69 -11.39 -13.15
C GLU A 147 -0.83 -10.01 -12.48
N LEU A 148 -0.12 -9.76 -11.37
CA LEU A 148 -0.15 -8.48 -10.66
C LEU A 148 0.43 -7.32 -11.46
N MET A 149 1.44 -7.55 -12.31
CA MET A 149 1.96 -6.50 -13.20
C MET A 149 1.01 -6.20 -14.37
N SER A 150 0.22 -7.18 -14.80
CA SER A 150 -0.78 -7.03 -15.86
C SER A 150 -2.16 -6.60 -15.35
N MET A 151 -2.27 -6.27 -14.06
CA MET A 151 -3.48 -5.80 -13.42
C MET A 151 -4.19 -4.69 -14.22
N LYS A 152 -5.51 -4.80 -14.33
CA LYS A 152 -6.36 -3.89 -15.12
C LYS A 152 -6.23 -2.44 -14.65
N ARG A 153 -6.43 -1.50 -15.58
CA ARG A 153 -6.62 -0.09 -15.22
C ARG A 153 -8.07 0.11 -14.75
N PHE A 154 -8.25 1.02 -13.79
CA PHE A 154 -9.55 1.58 -13.42
C PHE A 154 -9.87 2.76 -14.34
#